data_AF-A0A962V5M6-F1
#
_entry.id   AF-A0A962V5M6-F1
#
_cell.length_a   1.000
_cell.length_b   1.000
_cell.length_c   1.000
_cell.angle_alpha   90.00
_cell.angle_beta   90.00
_cell.angle_gamma   90.00
#
_symmetry.space_group_name_H-M   'P 1'
#
loop_
_entity.id
_entity.type
_entity.pdbx_description
1 polymer ?
#
loop_
_entity_poly.entity_id
_entity_poly.type
_entity_poly.pdbx_seq_one_letter_code
_entity_poly.pdbx_strand_id
1 'polypeptide(L)'
;ALAELLQNQHSAIRHLFFGHTPRPISGSWCGIPFTTLRATSHQVWLDVSRQDILLGQHEPPAYAVALLNTSQKVVQRHDYLDSRPTFERVKRQFPLPLSGTHLSGGYRHVR
;
A
#
# COMPACT_ATOMS: atom_id res chain seq x y z
N ALA A 1 -12.68 -27.01 2.52
CA ALA A 1 -12.33 -26.77 3.94
C ALA A 1 -12.37 -25.27 4.32
N LEU A 2 -11.30 -24.47 4.19
CA LEU A 2 -11.34 -23.05 4.63
C LEU A 2 -12.20 -22.16 3.72
N ALA A 3 -12.08 -22.30 2.40
CA ALA A 3 -12.88 -21.52 1.45
C ALA A 3 -14.39 -21.71 1.66
N GLU A 4 -14.83 -22.95 1.87
CA GLU A 4 -16.23 -23.30 2.17
C GLU A 4 -16.70 -22.68 3.49
N LEU A 5 -15.86 -22.73 4.54
CA LEU A 5 -16.16 -22.08 5.81
C LEU A 5 -16.36 -20.57 5.63
N LEU A 6 -15.47 -19.91 4.89
CA LEU A 6 -15.54 -18.47 4.64
C LEU A 6 -16.76 -18.08 3.81
N GLN A 7 -17.18 -18.91 2.86
CA GLN A 7 -18.40 -18.69 2.08
C GLN A 7 -19.66 -18.81 2.96
N ASN A 8 -19.68 -19.76 3.90
CA ASN A 8 -20.83 -19.99 4.79
C ASN A 8 -20.93 -18.98 5.95
N GLN A 9 -19.81 -18.34 6.34
CA GLN A 9 -19.71 -17.43 7.49
C GLN A 9 -19.38 -15.97 7.09
N HIS A 10 -19.59 -15.62 5.81
CA HIS A 10 -19.06 -14.41 5.19
C HIS A 10 -19.42 -13.10 5.90
N SER A 11 -20.63 -13.01 6.47
CA SER A 11 -21.18 -11.78 7.04
C SER A 11 -20.45 -11.27 8.28
N ALA A 12 -19.80 -12.14 9.05
CA ALA A 12 -19.08 -11.75 10.27
C ALA A 12 -17.64 -11.28 9.98
N ILE A 13 -17.06 -11.69 8.86
CA ILE A 13 -15.64 -11.46 8.57
C ILE A 13 -15.49 -10.21 7.70
N ARG A 14 -14.93 -9.15 8.30
CA ARG A 14 -14.81 -7.85 7.62
C ARG A 14 -13.53 -7.68 6.81
N HIS A 15 -12.46 -8.40 7.16
CA HIS A 15 -11.16 -8.32 6.52
C HIS A 15 -10.25 -9.49 6.96
N LEU A 16 -9.37 -9.95 6.07
CA LEU A 16 -8.32 -10.94 6.39
C LEU A 16 -6.93 -10.29 6.36
N PHE A 17 -6.10 -10.62 7.34
CA PHE A 17 -4.69 -10.25 7.38
C PHE A 17 -3.85 -11.52 7.50
N PHE A 18 -2.85 -11.67 6.63
CA PHE A 18 -1.95 -12.81 6.67
C PHE A 18 -0.56 -12.47 6.10
N GLY A 19 0.42 -13.29 6.46
CA GLY A 19 1.81 -13.21 6.00
C GLY A 19 2.15 -14.31 5.00
N HIS A 20 3.22 -15.05 5.28
CA HIS A 20 3.83 -16.10 4.43
C HIS A 20 4.65 -15.55 3.25
N THR A 21 4.02 -14.83 2.33
CA THR A 21 4.73 -14.19 1.21
C THR A 21 4.96 -12.73 1.57
N PRO A 22 6.21 -12.27 1.84
CA PRO A 22 6.49 -10.92 2.33
C PRO A 22 6.40 -9.89 1.20
N ARG A 23 5.19 -9.72 0.67
CA ARG A 23 4.84 -8.80 -0.41
C ARG A 23 3.59 -8.02 -0.02
N PRO A 24 3.45 -6.75 -0.43
CA PRO A 24 2.22 -6.01 -0.24
C PRO A 24 1.18 -6.44 -1.29
N ILE A 25 0.30 -7.37 -0.94
CA ILE A 25 -0.78 -7.87 -1.80
C ILE A 25 -2.10 -7.52 -1.14
N SER A 26 -3.05 -7.00 -1.90
CA SER A 26 -4.40 -6.73 -1.43
C SER A 26 -5.41 -7.19 -2.47
N GLY A 27 -6.52 -7.74 -2.02
CA GLY A 27 -7.55 -8.28 -2.91
C GLY A 27 -8.81 -8.70 -2.16
N SER A 28 -9.57 -9.59 -2.77
CA SER A 28 -10.77 -10.19 -2.18
C SER A 28 -10.75 -11.70 -2.38
N TRP A 29 -11.09 -12.46 -1.34
CA TRP A 29 -11.23 -13.91 -1.40
C TRP A 29 -12.60 -14.31 -0.87
N CYS A 30 -13.39 -15.01 -1.70
CA CYS A 30 -14.79 -15.31 -1.41
C CYS A 30 -15.61 -14.06 -1.05
N GLY A 31 -15.26 -12.88 -1.58
CA GLY A 31 -15.89 -11.60 -1.26
C GLY A 31 -15.34 -10.88 -0.01
N ILE A 32 -14.42 -11.50 0.74
CA ILE A 32 -13.79 -10.92 1.93
C ILE A 32 -12.53 -10.15 1.51
N PRO A 33 -12.41 -8.85 1.79
CA PRO A 33 -11.19 -8.10 1.52
C PRO A 33 -10.01 -8.68 2.31
N PHE A 34 -8.82 -8.72 1.72
CA PHE A 34 -7.61 -9.13 2.41
C PHE A 34 -6.41 -8.23 2.13
N THR A 35 -5.43 -8.26 3.03
CA THR A 35 -4.13 -7.58 2.86
C THR A 35 -3.00 -8.41 3.44
N THR A 36 -1.88 -8.45 2.72
CA THR A 36 -0.58 -8.95 3.16
C THR A 36 0.43 -7.81 3.19
N LEU A 37 1.53 -8.01 3.91
CA LEU A 37 2.56 -7.00 4.11
C LEU A 37 3.95 -7.55 3.79
N ARG A 38 4.89 -6.62 3.55
CA ARG A 38 6.31 -6.92 3.67
C ARG A 38 6.65 -7.38 5.09
N ALA A 39 7.65 -8.25 5.22
CA ALA A 39 8.14 -8.67 6.52
C ALA A 39 8.96 -7.56 7.18
N THR A 40 9.25 -7.72 8.47
CA THR A 40 10.15 -6.83 9.22
C THR A 40 11.64 -7.10 8.97
N SER A 41 11.98 -8.21 8.28
CA SER A 41 13.36 -8.64 8.01
C SER A 41 13.68 -8.69 6.51
N HIS A 42 13.38 -9.81 5.84
CA HIS A 42 13.76 -10.08 4.45
C HIS A 42 12.54 -10.08 3.54
N GLN A 43 12.69 -9.51 2.35
CA GLN A 43 11.63 -9.47 1.33
C GLN A 43 11.95 -10.44 0.20
N VAL A 44 10.91 -10.80 -0.56
CA VAL A 44 11.05 -11.57 -1.80
C VAL A 44 10.80 -10.66 -3.00
N TRP A 45 11.45 -10.98 -4.12
CA TRP A 45 11.23 -10.32 -5.40
C TRP A 45 9.89 -10.73 -5.98
N LEU A 46 9.25 -9.78 -6.67
CA LEU A 46 8.08 -10.09 -7.47
C LEU A 46 8.55 -10.58 -8.84
N ASP A 47 8.62 -11.90 -9.00
CA ASP A 47 8.80 -12.56 -10.29
C ASP A 47 7.68 -13.58 -10.48
N VAL A 48 6.83 -13.35 -11.49
CA VAL A 48 5.71 -14.25 -11.84
C VAL A 48 6.07 -15.21 -12.97
N SER A 49 7.29 -15.10 -13.51
CA SER A 49 7.78 -15.88 -14.65
C SER A 49 8.66 -17.05 -14.25
N ARG A 50 9.43 -16.92 -13.15
CA ARG A 50 10.30 -17.98 -12.62
C ARG A 50 9.59 -18.80 -11.56
N GLN A 51 9.77 -20.12 -11.60
CA GLN A 51 9.12 -21.07 -10.68
C GLN A 51 10.11 -21.86 -9.82
N ASP A 52 11.39 -21.80 -10.16
CA ASP A 52 12.46 -22.62 -9.61
C ASP A 52 13.21 -21.95 -8.45
N ILE A 53 13.21 -20.61 -8.40
CA ILE A 53 14.00 -19.83 -7.44
C ILE A 53 13.18 -18.68 -6.87
N LEU A 54 13.23 -18.52 -5.55
CA LEU A 54 12.78 -17.31 -4.85
C LEU A 54 13.95 -16.35 -4.66
N LEU A 55 13.92 -15.21 -5.34
CA LEU A 55 14.93 -14.17 -5.18
C LEU A 55 14.60 -13.29 -3.98
N GLY A 56 15.61 -13.00 -3.15
CA GLY A 56 15.50 -12.02 -2.08
C GLY A 56 15.47 -10.57 -2.60
N GLN A 57 14.98 -9.64 -1.79
CA GLN A 57 14.96 -8.21 -2.07
C GLN A 57 15.29 -7.36 -0.84
N HIS A 58 15.86 -6.19 -1.12
CA HIS A 58 16.23 -5.17 -0.13
C HIS A 58 15.19 -4.04 -0.02
N GLU A 59 13.96 -4.28 -0.45
CA GLU A 59 12.87 -3.33 -0.18
C GLU A 59 12.75 -3.10 1.35
N PRO A 60 12.50 -1.86 1.81
CA PRO A 60 12.41 -1.58 3.24
C PRO A 60 11.33 -2.43 3.92
N PRO A 61 11.57 -2.88 5.16
CA PRO A 61 10.53 -3.51 5.95
C PRO A 61 9.37 -2.54 6.19
N ALA A 62 8.18 -3.10 6.39
CA ALA A 62 6.97 -2.30 6.59
C ALA A 62 6.10 -2.88 7.70
N TYR A 63 5.32 -2.01 8.34
CA TYR A 63 4.13 -2.39 9.09
C TYR A 63 2.91 -1.69 8.48
N ALA A 64 1.72 -2.00 8.97
CA ALA A 64 0.53 -1.24 8.61
C ALA A 64 -0.37 -0.94 9.80
N VAL A 65 -1.09 0.16 9.70
CA VAL A 65 -2.16 0.55 10.62
C VAL A 65 -3.50 0.28 9.93
N ALA A 66 -4.33 -0.55 10.55
CA ALA A 66 -5.67 -0.85 10.09
C ALA A 66 -6.71 0.02 10.80
N LEU A 67 -7.37 0.90 10.05
CA LEU A 67 -8.48 1.72 10.52
C LEU A 67 -9.79 1.07 10.05
N LEU A 68 -10.52 0.48 11.00
CA LEU A 68 -11.75 -0.27 10.72
C LEU A 68 -12.93 0.42 11.39
N ASN A 69 -13.94 0.79 10.61
CA ASN A 69 -15.24 1.24 11.11
C ASN A 69 -16.38 0.53 10.35
N THR A 70 -17.63 0.90 10.62
CA THR A 70 -18.80 0.26 10.01
C THR A 70 -18.84 0.42 8.48
N SER A 71 -18.34 1.56 7.96
CA SER A 71 -18.44 1.94 6.55
C SER A 71 -17.11 1.85 5.80
N GLN A 72 -15.99 1.76 6.49
CA GLN A 72 -14.64 1.85 5.91
C GLN A 72 -13.69 0.83 6.52
N LYS A 73 -12.82 0.29 5.66
CA LYS A 73 -11.65 -0.48 6.04
C LYS A 73 -10.46 0.14 5.30
N VAL A 74 -9.53 0.72 6.04
CA VAL A 74 -8.33 1.34 5.46
C VAL A 74 -7.11 0.68 6.07
N VAL A 75 -6.17 0.27 5.24
CA VAL A 75 -4.90 -0.32 5.67
C VAL A 75 -3.78 0.58 5.16
N GLN A 76 -3.20 1.37 6.04
CA GLN A 76 -2.11 2.28 5.70
C GLN A 76 -0.78 1.62 6.03
N ARG A 77 0.01 1.34 5.00
CA ARG A 77 1.39 0.84 5.15
C ARG A 77 2.36 1.96 5.50
N HIS A 78 3.40 1.61 6.25
CA HIS A 78 4.51 2.48 6.55
C HIS A 78 5.84 1.72 6.43
N ASP A 79 6.72 2.23 5.58
CA ASP A 79 8.04 1.70 5.28
C ASP A 79 9.05 2.36 6.24
N TYR A 80 9.09 1.88 7.49
CA TYR A 80 9.71 2.60 8.61
C TYR A 80 11.24 2.72 8.56
N LEU A 81 11.91 2.01 7.63
CA LEU A 81 13.34 2.18 7.35
C LEU A 81 13.62 2.81 5.98
N ASP A 82 12.61 3.33 5.27
CA ASP A 82 12.87 4.15 4.09
C ASP A 82 13.47 5.49 4.54
N SER A 83 14.76 5.68 4.22
CA SER A 83 15.55 6.86 4.61
C SER A 83 15.57 7.95 3.55
N ARG A 84 14.81 7.81 2.45
CA ARG A 84 14.73 8.85 1.42
C ARG A 84 14.18 10.15 2.02
N PRO A 85 14.75 11.32 1.64
CA PRO A 85 14.31 12.60 2.18
C PRO A 85 12.86 12.87 1.79
N THR A 86 12.11 13.42 2.73
CA THR A 86 10.82 14.04 2.43
C THR A 86 11.07 15.30 1.60
N PHE A 87 10.09 15.67 0.78
CA PHE A 87 10.14 16.90 -0.01
C PHE A 87 8.88 17.71 0.21
N GLU A 88 9.03 19.03 0.23
CA GLU A 88 7.90 19.94 0.29
C GLU A 88 7.19 19.96 -1.06
N ARG A 89 5.87 19.80 -1.03
CA ARG A 89 5.01 20.17 -2.16
C ARG A 89 4.40 21.53 -1.87
N VAL A 90 4.81 22.55 -2.61
CA VAL A 90 4.11 23.84 -2.61
C VAL A 90 2.67 23.58 -3.04
N LYS A 91 1.71 23.89 -2.17
CA LYS A 91 0.29 23.90 -2.55
C LYS A 91 0.16 24.91 -3.70
N ARG A 92 -0.10 24.44 -4.93
CA ARG A 92 -0.57 25.35 -5.97
C ARG A 92 -1.89 25.92 -5.49
N GLN A 93 -1.86 27.14 -4.97
CA GLN A 93 -3.03 27.99 -4.95
C GLN A 93 -3.30 28.28 -6.42
N PHE A 94 -4.29 27.59 -7.00
CA PHE A 94 -4.85 28.09 -8.25
C PHE A 94 -5.34 29.50 -7.92
N PRO A 95 -4.79 30.56 -8.55
CA PRO A 95 -5.42 31.85 -8.41
C PRO A 95 -6.87 31.66 -8.86
N LEU A 96 -7.82 32.17 -8.07
CA LEU A 96 -9.17 32.44 -8.56
C LEU A 96 -9.00 33.07 -9.95
N PRO A 97 -9.73 32.66 -10.99
CA PRO A 97 -9.46 33.12 -12.34
C PRO A 97 -9.58 34.64 -12.38
N LEU A 98 -8.45 35.33 -12.32
CA LEU A 98 -8.33 36.69 -12.76
C LEU A 98 -8.17 36.58 -14.27
N SER A 99 -9.12 37.17 -14.98
CA SER A 99 -9.11 37.28 -16.42
C SER A 99 -7.73 37.72 -16.91
N GLY A 100 -7.05 36.86 -17.67
CA GLY A 100 -5.89 37.22 -18.47
C GLY A 100 -4.51 36.78 -17.95
N THR A 101 -3.81 36.09 -18.86
CA THR A 101 -2.35 36.03 -19.07
C THR A 101 -1.48 35.02 -18.30
N HIS A 102 -1.13 33.97 -19.08
CA HIS A 102 0.13 33.22 -19.27
C HIS A 102 1.01 32.83 -18.07
N LEU A 103 1.19 31.51 -17.89
CA LEU A 103 2.04 30.89 -16.87
C LEU A 103 3.28 30.22 -17.51
N SER A 104 4.49 30.65 -17.16
CA SER A 104 5.72 29.87 -17.32
C SER A 104 6.18 29.37 -15.94
N GLY A 105 6.17 28.06 -15.71
CA GLY A 105 6.49 27.45 -14.42
C GLY A 105 7.98 27.09 -14.26
N GLY A 106 8.55 27.39 -13.08
CA GLY A 106 9.89 26.96 -12.68
C GLY A 106 9.89 26.24 -11.34
N TYR A 107 10.73 25.20 -11.21
CA TYR A 107 10.96 24.44 -9.98
C TYR A 107 12.18 25.00 -9.23
N ARG A 108 12.15 25.05 -7.89
CA ARG A 108 13.31 25.41 -7.06
C ARG A 108 13.57 24.30 -6.03
N HIS A 109 14.78 23.74 -6.06
CA HIS A 109 15.31 22.82 -5.06
C HIS A 109 15.86 23.63 -3.87
N VAL A 110 15.62 23.20 -2.64
CA VAL A 110 16.20 23.82 -1.44
C VAL A 110 17.10 22.78 -0.75
N ARG A 111 18.28 23.24 -0.31
CA ARG A 111 19.36 22.45 0.30
C ARG A 111 19.01 21.95 1.69
#